data_AF-A0A968FUB8-F1
#
_entry.id   AF-A0A968FUB8-F1
#
_cell.length_a   1.000
_cell.length_b   1.000
_cell.length_c   1.000
_cell.angle_alpha   90.00
_cell.angle_beta   90.00
_cell.angle_gamma   90.00
#
_symmetry.space_group_name_H-M   'P 1'
#
loop_
_entity.id
_entity.type
_entity.pdbx_description
1 polymer ?
#
loop_
_entity_poly.entity_id
_entity_poly.type
_entity_poly.pdbx_seq_one_letter_code
_entity_poly.pdbx_strand_id
1 'polypeptide(L)' 'LFENLRQLDLRNNLITPQGMDHLLQSPFLKNLEKMDLRLNKLGKRWEEKLKNCGNFPNLKDVHTV' A
#
# COMPACT_ATOMS: atom_id res chain seq x y z
N LEU A 1 -9.86 -12.16 -3.25
CA LEU A 1 -8.76 -13.16 -3.11
C LEU A 1 -7.93 -12.96 -1.82
N PHE A 2 -8.03 -11.84 -1.12
CA PHE A 2 -7.45 -11.66 0.24
C PHE A 2 -8.46 -11.01 1.19
N GLU A 3 -9.67 -11.57 1.27
CA GLU A 3 -10.79 -10.95 2.01
C GLU A 3 -10.51 -10.78 3.52
N ASN A 4 -9.61 -11.59 4.07
CA ASN A 4 -9.27 -11.57 5.49
C ASN A 4 -7.94 -10.85 5.80
N LEU A 5 -7.20 -10.40 4.79
CA LEU A 5 -5.89 -9.77 5.02
C LEU A 5 -6.08 -8.35 5.57
N ARG A 6 -5.62 -8.13 6.81
CA ARG A 6 -5.71 -6.82 7.50
C ARG A 6 -4.38 -6.07 7.54
N GLN A 7 -3.26 -6.78 7.54
CA GLN A 7 -1.93 -6.17 7.63
C GLN A 7 -1.01 -6.78 6.58
N LEU A 8 -0.23 -5.92 5.91
CA LEU A 8 0.68 -6.32 4.85
C LEU A 8 2.03 -5.60 5.05
N ASP A 9 3.08 -6.39 5.27
CA ASP A 9 4.45 -5.91 5.38
C ASP A 9 5.18 -6.17 4.06
N LEU A 10 5.63 -5.10 3.42
CA LEU A 10 6.37 -5.11 2.17
C LEU A 10 7.71 -4.40 2.30
N ARG A 11 8.25 -4.29 3.52
CA ARG A 11 9.52 -3.60 3.75
C ARG A 11 10.66 -4.25 2.97
N ASN A 12 11.57 -3.40 2.47
CA ASN A 12 12.83 -3.82 1.85
C ASN A 12 12.67 -4.75 0.62
N ASN A 13 11.73 -4.42 -0.28
CA ASN A 13 11.43 -5.21 -1.49
C ASN A 13 11.73 -4.47 -2.80
N LEU A 14 12.43 -3.34 -2.76
CA LEU A 14 12.77 -2.51 -3.93
C LEU A 14 11.56 -2.14 -4.81
N ILE A 15 10.41 -1.88 -4.20
CA ILE A 15 9.20 -1.47 -4.92
C ILE A 15 9.45 -0.13 -5.63
N THR A 16 9.32 -0.14 -6.96
CA THR A 16 9.54 1.03 -7.82
C THR A 16 8.26 1.87 -7.96
N PRO A 17 8.33 3.09 -8.52
CA PRO A 17 7.13 3.85 -8.90
C PRO A 17 6.14 3.06 -9.76
N GLN A 18 6.64 2.27 -10.72
CA GLN A 18 5.79 1.40 -11.53
C GLN A 18 5.10 0.31 -10.69
N GLY A 19 5.81 -0.26 -9.70
CA GLY A 19 5.22 -1.21 -8.74
C GLY A 19 4.11 -0.56 -7.89
N MET A 20 4.31 0.71 -7.49
CA MET A 20 3.28 1.48 -6.79
C MET A 20 2.03 1.71 -7.66
N ASP A 21 2.20 1.98 -8.96
CA ASP A 21 1.06 2.15 -9.87
C ASP A 21 0.22 0.86 -9.98
N HIS A 22 0.86 -0.31 -10.00
CA HIS A 22 0.16 -1.60 -9.94
C HIS A 22 -0.54 -1.81 -8.60
N LEU A 23 0.14 -1.48 -7.49
CA LEU A 23 -0.44 -1.60 -6.15
C LEU A 23 -1.69 -0.72 -6.02
N LEU A 24 -1.64 0.52 -6.51
CA LEU A 24 -2.75 1.47 -6.52
C LEU A 24 -3.96 0.97 -7.30
N GLN A 25 -3.78 0.08 -8.28
CA GLN A 25 -4.85 -0.49 -9.09
C GLN A 25 -5.36 -1.85 -8.58
N SER A 26 -4.77 -2.39 -7.51
CA SER A 26 -5.10 -3.74 -7.03
C SER A 26 -6.51 -3.81 -6.42
N PRO A 27 -7.40 -4.67 -6.96
CA PRO A 27 -8.76 -4.82 -6.44
C PRO A 27 -8.84 -5.80 -5.24
N PHE A 28 -7.72 -6.41 -4.84
CA PHE A 28 -7.72 -7.57 -3.93
C PHE A 28 -7.53 -7.24 -2.45
N LEU A 29 -7.19 -5.99 -2.13
CA LEU A 29 -6.75 -5.56 -0.80
C LEU A 29 -7.76 -4.62 -0.10
N LYS A 30 -9.04 -4.72 -0.47
CA LYS A 30 -10.11 -3.84 0.04
C LYS A 30 -10.25 -3.86 1.56
N ASN A 31 -9.85 -4.96 2.17
CA ASN A 31 -9.97 -5.26 3.59
C ASN A 31 -8.71 -4.91 4.41
N LEU A 32 -7.66 -4.42 3.75
CA LEU A 32 -6.39 -4.07 4.37
C LEU A 32 -6.53 -2.82 5.23
N GLU A 33 -6.02 -2.87 6.45
CA GLU A 33 -6.04 -1.79 7.44
C GLU A 33 -4.66 -1.18 7.65
N LYS A 34 -3.59 -1.97 7.49
CA LYS A 34 -2.21 -1.53 7.67
C LYS A 34 -1.31 -1.99 6.53
N MET A 35 -0.47 -1.10 6.04
CA MET A 35 0.52 -1.39 5.01
C MET A 35 1.87 -0.74 5.32
N ASP A 36 2.93 -1.53 5.41
CA ASP A 36 4.29 -1.03 5.61
C ASP A 36 5.11 -1.20 4.34
N LEU A 37 5.54 -0.08 3.76
CA LEU A 37 6.32 0.01 2.53
C LEU A 37 7.69 0.65 2.78
N ARG A 38 8.11 0.81 4.04
CA ARG A 38 9.41 1.40 4.38
C ARG A 38 10.56 0.59 3.79
N LEU A 39 11.73 1.21 3.68
CA LEU A 39 12.92 0.59 3.07
C LEU A 39 12.77 0.21 1.58
N ASN A 40 11.75 0.72 0.88
CA ASN A 40 11.62 0.62 -0.58
C ASN A 40 12.12 1.87 -1.32
N LYS A 41 12.75 2.83 -0.60
CA LYS A 41 13.19 4.14 -1.14
C LYS A 41 12.04 4.93 -1.78
N LEU A 42 10.86 4.83 -1.17
CA LEU A 42 9.66 5.57 -1.56
C LEU A 42 9.59 6.90 -0.81
N GLY A 43 8.85 7.87 -1.35
CA GLY A 43 8.56 9.14 -0.68
C GLY A 43 7.17 9.17 -0.06
N LYS A 44 6.95 10.09 0.91
CA LYS A 44 5.66 10.29 1.59
C LYS A 44 4.46 10.54 0.66
N ARG A 45 4.68 11.09 -0.54
CA ARG A 45 3.62 11.31 -1.55
C ARG A 45 2.79 10.06 -1.87
N TRP A 46 3.37 8.87 -1.69
CA TRP A 46 2.69 7.61 -1.95
C TRP A 46 1.68 7.25 -0.85
N GLU A 47 1.88 7.72 0.38
CA GLU A 47 0.89 7.54 1.47
C GLU A 47 -0.41 8.25 1.12
N GLU A 48 -0.33 9.49 0.64
CA GLU A 48 -1.51 10.27 0.19
C GLU A 48 -2.21 9.60 -1.00
N LYS A 49 -1.44 9.13 -2.00
CA LYS A 49 -1.99 8.41 -3.14
C LYS A 49 -2.71 7.13 -2.71
N LEU A 50 -2.12 6.33 -1.83
CA LEU A 50 -2.74 5.09 -1.33
C LEU A 50 -4.05 5.36 -0.59
N LYS A 51 -4.08 6.40 0.27
CA LYS A 51 -5.28 6.80 1.01
C LYS A 51 -6.40 7.31 0.08
N ASN A 52 -6.06 7.97 -1.02
CA ASN A 52 -7.02 8.66 -1.88
C ASN A 52 -7.42 7.89 -3.15
N CYS A 53 -6.78 6.76 -3.48
CA CYS A 53 -7.05 6.03 -4.72
C CYS A 53 -8.36 5.21 -4.74
N GLY A 54 -9.05 5.08 -3.60
CA GLY A 54 -10.34 4.37 -3.48
C GLY A 54 -10.27 2.85 -3.46
N ASN A 55 -9.13 2.23 -3.82
CA ASN A 55 -8.96 0.78 -3.82
C ASN A 55 -8.63 0.18 -2.44
N PHE A 56 -8.28 1.04 -1.46
CA PHE A 56 -8.00 0.67 -0.07
C PHE A 56 -8.94 1.38 0.91
N PRO A 57 -10.27 1.14 0.86
CA PRO A 57 -11.25 1.90 1.64
C PRO A 57 -11.08 1.75 3.15
N ASN A 58 -10.42 0.70 3.62
CA ASN A 58 -10.21 0.42 5.05
C ASN A 58 -8.80 0.74 5.56
N LEU A 59 -7.91 1.25 4.71
CA LEU A 59 -6.51 1.48 5.06
C LEU A 59 -6.38 2.71 5.97
N LYS A 60 -5.87 2.48 7.18
CA LYS A 60 -5.71 3.50 8.24
C LYS A 60 -4.25 3.85 8.45
N ASP A 61 -3.40 2.83 8.54
CA ASP A 61 -1.97 2.98 8.80
C ASP A 61 -1.18 2.65 7.54
N VAL A 62 -0.45 3.64 7.03
CA VAL A 62 0.47 3.46 5.90
C VAL A 62 1.77 4.19 6.19
N HIS A 63 2.89 3.51 5.92
CA HIS A 63 4.22 4.05 6.12
C HIS A 63 5.08 3.79 4.88
N THR A 64 5.61 4.84 4.27
CA THR A 64 6.54 4.71 3.13
C THR A 64 7.95 5.20 3.43
N VAL A 65 8.12 5.93 4.55
CA VAL A 65 9.42 6.40 5.09
C VAL A 65 9.60 6.04 6.55
#